data_AF-A0A2E5S7G4-F1
#
_entry.id   AF-A0A2E5S7G4-F1
#
_cell.length_a   1.000
_cell.length_b   1.000
_cell.length_c   1.000
_cell.angle_alpha   90.00
_cell.angle_beta   90.00
_cell.angle_gamma   90.00
#
_symmetry.space_group_name_H-M   'P 1'
#
loop_
_entity.id
_entity.type
_entity.pdbx_description
1 polymer ?
#
loop_
_entity_poly.entity_id
_entity_poly.type
_entity_poly.pdbx_seq_one_letter_code
_entity_poly.pdbx_strand_id
1 'polypeptide(L)'
;MPLFHENQVITLRVRGVDCEARILYETSSRVVVSLESDLVPGTGESVEGVLRQGNYNCTFQTKIQSMELGLRDHKWVLDLAYPPTFKRSLDQAYRKK
;
A
#
# COMPACT_ATOMS: atom_id res chain seq x y z
N MET A 1 9.71 -8.53 11.54
CA MET A 1 8.74 -9.50 10.97
C MET A 1 8.09 -8.78 9.80
N PRO A 2 8.18 -9.29 8.56
CA PRO A 2 7.57 -8.63 7.40
C PRO A 2 6.06 -8.49 7.62
N LEU A 3 5.54 -7.30 7.36
CA LEU A 3 4.10 -7.01 7.53
C LEU A 3 3.31 -7.27 6.27
N PHE A 4 3.99 -7.34 5.12
CA PHE A 4 3.38 -7.56 3.83
C PHE A 4 3.71 -8.97 3.32
N HIS A 5 2.83 -9.49 2.49
CA HIS A 5 3.09 -10.71 1.73
C HIS A 5 3.22 -10.36 0.25
N GLU A 6 4.12 -11.03 -0.47
CA GLU A 6 4.22 -10.89 -1.92
C GLU A 6 2.87 -11.20 -2.58
N ASN A 7 2.51 -10.41 -3.59
CA ASN A 7 1.21 -10.43 -4.28
C ASN A 7 -0.01 -10.08 -3.42
N GLN A 8 0.16 -9.65 -2.16
CA GLN A 8 -0.94 -9.17 -1.35
C GLN A 8 -1.56 -7.92 -1.98
N VAL A 9 -2.89 -7.87 -2.03
CA VAL A 9 -3.64 -6.70 -2.44
C VAL A 9 -3.88 -5.79 -1.24
N ILE A 10 -3.57 -4.51 -1.42
CA ILE A 10 -3.78 -3.44 -0.45
C ILE A 10 -4.54 -2.28 -1.11
N THR A 11 -5.15 -1.42 -0.31
CA THR A 11 -5.71 -0.16 -0.78
C THR A 11 -4.75 0.96 -0.44
N LEU A 12 -4.42 1.80 -1.42
CA LEU A 12 -3.64 3.02 -1.23
C LEU A 12 -4.51 4.23 -1.52
N ARG A 13 -4.58 5.16 -0.59
CA ARG A 13 -5.21 6.47 -0.77
C ARG A 13 -4.16 7.48 -1.19
N VAL A 14 -4.25 7.94 -2.43
CA VAL A 14 -3.35 8.92 -3.05
C VAL A 14 -4.17 10.16 -3.40
N ARG A 15 -3.86 11.32 -2.82
CA ARG A 15 -4.63 12.58 -3.01
C ARG A 15 -6.15 12.42 -2.79
N GLY A 16 -6.54 11.56 -1.84
CA GLY A 16 -7.95 11.30 -1.52
C GLY A 16 -8.66 10.30 -2.44
N VAL A 17 -7.96 9.75 -3.45
CA VAL A 17 -8.47 8.69 -4.32
C VAL A 17 -7.98 7.34 -3.80
N ASP A 18 -8.91 6.41 -3.58
CA ASP A 18 -8.60 5.04 -3.19
C ASP A 18 -8.27 4.22 -4.44
N CYS A 19 -7.05 3.68 -4.47
CA CYS A 19 -6.52 2.85 -5.55
C CYS A 19 -6.18 1.46 -5.01
N GLU A 20 -6.44 0.43 -5.79
CA GLU A 20 -5.92 -0.90 -5.50
C GLU A 20 -4.43 -0.96 -5.86
N ALA A 21 -3.64 -1.62 -5.02
CA ALA A 21 -2.24 -1.86 -5.26
C ALA A 21 -1.84 -3.27 -4.84
N ARG A 22 -0.90 -3.86 -5.59
CA ARG A 22 -0.35 -5.18 -5.31
C ARG A 22 1.07 -5.06 -4.77
N ILE A 23 1.35 -5.69 -3.65
CA ILE A 23 2.72 -5.79 -3.12
C ILE A 23 3.57 -6.63 -4.07
N LEU A 24 4.67 -6.07 -4.57
CA LEU A 24 5.68 -6.80 -5.33
C LEU A 24 6.71 -7.40 -4.37
N TYR A 25 7.29 -6.59 -3.49
CA TYR A 25 8.19 -7.06 -2.45
C TYR A 25 8.36 -6.06 -1.31
N GLU A 26 8.86 -6.54 -0.19
CA GLU A 26 9.16 -5.78 1.02
C GLU A 26 10.64 -5.94 1.36
N THR A 27 11.25 -4.86 1.82
CA THR A 27 12.61 -4.87 2.39
C THR A 27 12.59 -4.20 3.75
N SER A 28 13.74 -4.14 4.43
CA SER A 28 13.85 -3.43 5.72
C SER A 28 13.63 -1.92 5.63
N SER A 29 13.70 -1.31 4.45
CA SER A 29 13.67 0.16 4.28
C SER A 29 12.62 0.67 3.30
N ARG A 30 11.98 -0.22 2.54
CA ARG A 30 10.95 0.15 1.55
C ARG A 30 9.96 -0.98 1.27
N VAL A 31 8.82 -0.60 0.72
CA VAL A 31 7.77 -1.48 0.20
C VAL A 31 7.53 -1.11 -1.24
N VAL A 32 7.62 -2.08 -2.15
CA VAL A 32 7.42 -1.84 -3.58
C VAL A 32 6.10 -2.43 -4.02
N VAL A 33 5.29 -1.62 -4.70
CA VAL A 33 3.92 -1.95 -5.07
C VAL A 33 3.65 -1.61 -6.54
N SER A 34 2.73 -2.35 -7.16
CA SER A 34 2.15 -2.02 -8.46
C SER A 34 0.76 -1.44 -8.25
N LEU A 35 0.47 -0.28 -8.82
CA LEU A 35 -0.88 0.30 -8.85
C LEU A 35 -1.74 -0.40 -9.91
N GLU A 36 -2.97 -0.72 -9.53
CA GLU A 36 -4.03 -1.23 -10.40
C GLU A 36 -4.99 -0.07 -10.76
N SER A 37 -4.43 1.09 -11.12
CA SER A 37 -5.16 2.33 -11.39
C SER A 37 -4.44 3.20 -12.40
N ASP A 38 -5.21 3.95 -13.20
CA ASP A 38 -4.69 4.96 -14.15
C ASP A 38 -4.22 6.25 -13.45
N LEU A 39 -4.38 6.33 -12.12
CA LEU A 39 -3.90 7.47 -11.36
C LEU A 39 -2.37 7.58 -11.50
N VAL A 40 -1.92 8.70 -12.06
CA VAL A 40 -0.50 9.05 -12.09
C VAL A 40 -0.12 9.64 -10.72
N PRO A 41 0.69 8.95 -9.90
CA PRO A 41 1.14 9.46 -8.61
C PRO A 41 2.22 10.54 -8.79
N GLY A 42 2.60 11.19 -7.71
CA GLY A 42 3.75 12.10 -7.66
C GLY A 42 4.83 11.62 -6.70
N THR A 43 6.10 11.78 -7.07
CA THR A 43 7.23 11.55 -6.16
C THR A 43 7.15 12.50 -4.96
N GLY A 44 7.38 11.98 -3.76
CA GLY A 44 7.32 12.73 -2.51
C GLY A 44 5.91 12.86 -1.91
N GLU A 45 4.87 12.42 -2.62
CA GLU A 45 3.50 12.44 -2.11
C GLU A 45 3.34 11.52 -0.89
N SER A 46 2.59 12.00 0.10
CA SER A 46 2.14 11.17 1.22
C SER A 46 0.98 10.30 0.78
N VAL A 47 1.03 9.02 1.16
CA VAL A 47 0.02 8.01 0.85
C VAL A 47 -0.41 7.29 2.11
N GLU A 48 -1.71 7.04 2.22
CA GLU A 48 -2.25 6.21 3.29
C GLU A 48 -2.52 4.81 2.75
N GLY A 49 -2.04 3.78 3.44
CA GLY A 49 -2.29 2.40 3.05
C GLY A 49 -3.22 1.72 4.03
N VAL A 50 -4.08 0.85 3.50
CA VAL A 50 -4.99 -0.02 4.25
C VAL A 50 -4.76 -1.45 3.78
N LEU A 51 -4.48 -2.35 4.71
CA LEU A 51 -4.46 -3.79 4.45
C LEU A 51 -5.28 -4.55 5.49
N ARG A 52 -5.83 -5.69 5.09
CA ARG A 52 -6.53 -6.60 5.99
C ARG A 52 -5.58 -7.71 6.45
N GLN A 53 -5.48 -7.91 7.76
CA GLN A 53 -4.73 -9.01 8.38
C GLN A 53 -5.69 -9.82 9.27
N GLY A 54 -6.30 -10.87 8.70
CA GLY A 54 -7.36 -11.64 9.36
C GLY A 54 -8.55 -10.76 9.74
N ASN A 55 -8.81 -10.63 11.04
CA ASN A 55 -9.90 -9.82 11.60
C ASN A 55 -9.49 -8.37 11.92
N TYR A 56 -8.29 -7.95 11.51
CA TYR A 56 -7.78 -6.60 11.75
C TYR A 56 -7.68 -5.80 10.45
N ASN A 57 -8.07 -4.54 10.53
CA ASN A 57 -7.73 -3.53 9.55
C ASN A 57 -6.45 -2.83 10.03
N CYS A 58 -5.41 -2.93 9.22
CA CYS A 58 -4.13 -2.29 9.46
C CYS A 58 -4.02 -1.06 8.56
N THR A 59 -3.81 0.11 9.15
CA THR A 59 -3.59 1.35 8.40
C THR A 59 -2.18 1.88 8.66
N PHE A 60 -1.59 2.48 7.64
CA PHE A 60 -0.27 3.08 7.72
C PHE A 60 -0.21 4.34 6.86
N GLN A 61 0.76 5.20 7.14
CA GLN A 61 1.07 6.35 6.31
C GLN A 61 2.54 6.26 5.88
N THR A 62 2.79 6.56 4.61
CA THR A 62 4.14 6.59 4.06
C THR A 62 4.26 7.61 2.93
N LYS A 63 5.42 7.66 2.27
CA LYS A 63 5.70 8.54 1.14
C LYS A 63 6.19 7.74 -0.06
N ILE A 64 5.85 8.23 -1.24
CA ILE A 64 6.39 7.74 -2.51
C ILE A 64 7.83 8.27 -2.66
N GLN A 65 8.82 7.38 -2.64
CA GLN A 65 10.23 7.73 -2.84
C GLN A 65 10.58 7.87 -4.32
N SER A 66 10.03 6.99 -5.15
CA SER A 66 10.12 7.03 -6.60
C SER A 66 8.96 6.28 -7.24
N MET A 67 8.78 6.48 -8.54
CA MET A 67 7.77 5.79 -9.33
C MET A 67 8.28 5.54 -10.74
N GLU A 68 7.91 4.39 -11.31
CA GLU A 68 8.31 3.97 -12.65
C GLU A 68 7.11 3.36 -13.35
N LEU A 69 6.99 3.59 -14.67
CA LEU A 69 5.95 2.94 -15.47
C LEU A 69 6.47 1.59 -15.95
N GLY A 70 5.82 0.51 -15.52
CA GLY A 70 6.14 -0.84 -15.96
C GLY A 70 5.92 -1.00 -17.46
N LEU A 71 6.96 -1.43 -18.19
CA LEU A 71 6.94 -1.54 -19.65
C LEU A 71 6.02 -2.64 -20.18
N ARG A 72 5.82 -3.71 -19.41
CA ARG A 72 5.03 -4.89 -19.84
C ARG A 72 3.53 -4.69 -19.62
N ASP A 73 3.18 -4.17 -18.46
CA ASP A 73 1.79 -4.17 -17.97
C ASP A 73 1.18 -2.77 -18.01
N HIS A 74 1.97 -1.74 -18.38
CA HIS A 74 1.61 -0.32 -18.35
C HIS A 74 1.07 0.16 -17.00
N LYS A 75 1.52 -0.46 -15.91
CA LYS A 75 1.15 -0.11 -14.54
C LYS A 75 2.25 0.69 -13.85
N TRP A 76 1.84 1.64 -13.01
CA TRP A 76 2.78 2.37 -12.18
C TRP A 76 3.31 1.49 -11.05
N VAL A 77 4.62 1.35 -10.97
CA VAL A 77 5.34 0.72 -9.88
C VAL A 77 5.84 1.83 -8.95
N LEU A 78 5.47 1.76 -7.67
CA LEU A 78 5.84 2.74 -6.66
C LEU A 78 6.84 2.13 -5.69
N ASP A 79 7.91 2.88 -5.43
CA ASP A 79 8.80 2.64 -4.29
C ASP A 79 8.31 3.48 -3.12
N LEU A 80 7.76 2.82 -2.10
CA LEU A 80 7.28 3.47 -0.89
C LEU A 80 8.32 3.35 0.22
N ALA A 81 8.57 4.45 0.93
CA ALA A 81 9.35 4.39 2.16
C ALA A 81 8.72 3.36 3.12
N TYR A 82 9.53 2.65 3.90
CA TYR A 82 8.96 1.74 4.88
C TYR A 82 8.14 2.53 5.92
N PRO A 83 6.86 2.20 6.16
CA PRO A 83 6.03 2.96 7.08
C PRO A 83 6.60 2.91 8.50
N PRO A 84 6.77 4.04 9.20
CA PRO A 84 7.35 4.06 10.54
C PRO A 84 6.39 3.51 11.60
N THR A 85 5.09 3.54 11.34
CA THR A 85 4.04 3.08 12.27
C THR A 85 2.92 2.39 11.52
N PHE A 86 2.33 1.39 12.18
CA PHE A 86 1.15 0.67 11.72
C PHE A 86 0.09 0.73 12.81
N LYS A 87 -1.09 1.25 12.49
CA LYS A 87 -2.25 1.24 13.37
C LYS A 87 -3.07 0.01 13.06
N ARG A 88 -3.49 -0.71 14.10
CA ARG A 88 -4.34 -1.90 13.99
C ARG A 88 -5.67 -1.64 14.67
N SER A 89 -6.77 -1.88 13.98
CA SER A 89 -8.11 -1.85 14.55
C SER A 89 -8.82 -3.17 14.27
N LEU A 90 -9.58 -3.67 15.24
CA LEU A 90 -10.42 -4.84 15.05
C LEU A 90 -11.53 -4.46 14.06
N ASP A 91 -11.73 -5.29 13.03
CA ASP A 91 -12.82 -5.09 12.07
C ASP A 91 -14.15 -5.10 12.84
N GLN A 92 -14.88 -3.98 12.80
CA GLN A 92 -16.13 -3.82 13.54
C GLN A 92 -17.20 -4.81 13.09
N ALA A 93 -17.10 -5.37 11.88
CA ALA A 93 -17.94 -6.48 11.42
C ALA A 93 -17.82 -7.73 12.30
N TYR A 94 -16.65 -7.93 12.94
CA TYR A 94 -16.41 -9.06 13.84
C TYR A 94 -16.98 -8.85 15.25
N ARG A 95 -17.29 -7.61 15.65
CA ARG A 95 -17.91 -7.31 16.96
C ARG A 95 -19.40 -7.70 17.04
N LYS A 96 -20.02 -8.08 15.92
CA LYS A 96 -21.45 -8.42 15.83
C LYS A 96 -21.74 -9.93 15.74
N LYS A 97 -20.74 -10.79 15.91
CA LYS A 97 -20.89 -12.24 16.08
C LYS A 97 -20.53 -12.64 17.50
#